data_AF-A0ABD6N4F3-F1
#
_entry.id   AF-A0ABD6N4F3-F1
#
_cell.length_a   1.000
_cell.length_b   1.000
_cell.length_c   1.000
_cell.angle_alpha   90.00
_cell.angle_beta   90.00
_cell.angle_gamma   90.00
#
_symmetry.space_group_name_H-M   'P 1'
#
loop_
_entity.id
_entity.type
_entity.pdbx_description
1 polymer ?
#
loop_
_entity_poly.entity_id
_entity_poly.type
_entity_poly.pdbx_seq_one_letter_code
_entity_poly.pdbx_strand_id
1 'polypeptide(L)'
;MNTLPACCAPLQHHWPLPRPLPGAVLVSCAFDPAHLAADDFQRAGVLPSASLLRSVAKRQAEYLAGRVCARAALQHLDGRDYVPGTHEDRSPIWPAGIHGSITHGKGWAAAVVAGENSCQGLGLDQEALLDDARAERLMGEILTPAELERLDRRQLGLTVTLTFSLKESLFKTLYPLTRQRFYFEHAEVLDWSAEGLARLRLLTDLSPQWQQGAELQGQFCLQDGHLLSLVSV
;
A
#
# COMPACT_ATOMS: atom_id res chain seq x y z
N MET A 1 -7.20 -3.97 27.63
CA MET A 1 -6.23 -4.56 26.68
C MET A 1 -6.97 -4.75 25.37
N ASN A 2 -6.50 -4.12 24.29
CA ASN A 2 -7.11 -4.30 22.97
C ASN A 2 -6.76 -5.71 22.47
N THR A 3 -7.77 -6.54 22.21
CA THR A 3 -7.55 -7.90 21.68
C THR A 3 -7.59 -7.86 20.15
N LEU A 4 -6.84 -8.74 19.49
CA LEU A 4 -6.98 -8.97 18.06
C LEU A 4 -8.45 -9.31 17.71
N PRO A 5 -9.02 -8.71 16.64
CA PRO A 5 -10.33 -9.10 16.12
C PRO A 5 -10.43 -10.58 15.80
N ALA A 6 -11.61 -11.17 15.93
CA ALA A 6 -11.86 -12.57 15.57
C ALA A 6 -11.57 -12.84 14.09
N CYS A 7 -11.79 -11.84 13.22
CA CYS A 7 -11.47 -11.96 11.81
C CYS A 7 -9.98 -11.91 11.47
N CYS A 8 -9.08 -11.61 12.42
CA CYS A 8 -7.65 -11.43 12.15
C CYS A 8 -6.82 -12.60 12.67
N ALA A 9 -5.92 -13.11 11.83
CA ALA A 9 -4.86 -14.01 12.27
C ALA A 9 -3.81 -13.25 13.13
N PRO A 10 -2.91 -13.96 13.83
CA PRO A 10 -1.81 -13.33 14.54
C PRO A 10 -1.00 -12.37 13.66
N LEU A 11 -0.59 -11.25 14.24
CA LEU A 11 0.20 -10.24 13.55
C LEU A 11 1.61 -10.75 13.24
N GLN A 12 2.13 -10.36 12.08
CA GLN A 12 3.47 -10.70 11.62
C GLN A 12 4.33 -9.44 11.53
N HIS A 13 5.39 -9.39 12.32
CA HIS A 13 6.42 -8.34 12.29
C HIS A 13 7.57 -8.82 11.41
N HIS A 14 7.60 -8.38 10.17
CA HIS A 14 8.54 -8.90 9.17
C HIS A 14 8.75 -7.88 8.05
N TRP A 15 9.83 -8.07 7.29
CA TRP A 15 10.13 -7.26 6.12
C TRP A 15 10.31 -8.18 4.91
N PRO A 16 9.27 -8.37 4.07
CA PRO A 16 9.32 -9.31 2.95
C PRO A 16 9.99 -8.74 1.70
N LEU A 17 10.21 -7.43 1.65
CA LEU A 17 10.79 -6.72 0.51
C LEU A 17 12.33 -6.87 0.48
N PRO A 18 12.96 -6.80 -0.71
CA PRO A 18 14.37 -7.16 -0.87
C PRO A 18 15.35 -6.22 -0.16
N ARG A 19 14.99 -4.95 0.06
CA ARG A 19 15.85 -3.97 0.75
C ARG A 19 15.18 -3.44 2.01
N PRO A 20 15.82 -3.56 3.19
CA PRO A 20 15.29 -2.93 4.40
C PRO A 20 15.27 -1.41 4.24
N LEU A 21 14.27 -0.77 4.84
CA LEU A 21 14.24 0.68 5.03
C LEU A 21 14.56 0.98 6.51
N PRO A 22 15.77 1.47 6.83
CA PRO A 22 16.16 1.73 8.21
C PRO A 22 15.17 2.64 8.93
N GLY A 23 14.77 2.27 10.14
CA GLY A 23 13.79 3.02 10.93
C GLY A 23 12.33 2.82 10.51
N ALA A 24 12.06 2.02 9.49
CA ALA A 24 10.70 1.62 9.12
C ALA A 24 10.29 0.30 9.78
N VAL A 25 8.99 0.20 10.06
CA VAL A 25 8.36 -0.99 10.65
C VAL A 25 7.21 -1.40 9.76
N LEU A 26 7.19 -2.68 9.36
CA LEU A 26 6.09 -3.29 8.62
C LEU A 26 5.43 -4.38 9.47
N VAL A 27 4.10 -4.29 9.58
CA VAL A 27 3.27 -5.29 10.24
C VAL A 27 2.15 -5.71 9.30
N SER A 28 1.88 -7.02 9.23
CA SER A 28 0.77 -7.57 8.46
C SER A 28 -0.05 -8.58 9.24
N CYS A 29 -1.23 -8.92 8.71
CA CYS A 29 -1.97 -10.11 9.11
C CYS A 29 -2.83 -10.63 7.96
N ALA A 30 -3.14 -11.92 8.01
CA ALA A 30 -4.27 -12.46 7.27
C ALA A 30 -5.59 -12.12 7.99
N PHE A 31 -6.68 -11.98 7.25
CA PHE A 31 -8.02 -11.80 7.78
C PHE A 31 -9.06 -12.55 6.96
N ASP A 32 -10.16 -12.96 7.61
CA ASP A 32 -11.31 -13.60 6.97
C ASP A 32 -12.60 -12.82 7.28
N PRO A 33 -13.23 -12.18 6.27
CA PRO A 33 -14.50 -11.48 6.44
C PRO A 33 -15.64 -12.34 7.00
N ALA A 34 -15.61 -13.66 6.81
CA ALA A 34 -16.64 -14.56 7.35
C ALA A 34 -16.60 -14.65 8.88
N HIS A 35 -15.45 -14.32 9.50
CA HIS A 35 -15.25 -14.35 10.95
C HIS A 35 -15.36 -12.97 11.60
N LEU A 36 -15.80 -11.94 10.87
CA LEU A 36 -16.01 -10.61 11.43
C LEU A 36 -17.15 -10.62 12.46
N ALA A 37 -16.81 -10.38 13.73
CA ALA A 37 -17.78 -10.27 14.81
C ALA A 37 -18.31 -8.84 14.96
N ALA A 38 -19.53 -8.70 15.48
CA ALA A 38 -20.19 -7.40 15.63
C ALA A 38 -19.44 -6.44 16.58
N ASP A 39 -18.71 -6.97 17.56
CA ASP A 39 -17.96 -6.21 18.56
C ASP A 39 -16.47 -6.05 18.23
N ASP A 40 -15.99 -6.58 17.09
CA ASP A 40 -14.57 -6.58 16.72
C ASP A 40 -13.99 -5.16 16.63
N PHE A 41 -14.75 -4.20 16.09
CA PHE A 41 -14.33 -2.79 16.05
C PHE A 41 -14.13 -2.22 17.45
N GLN A 42 -15.06 -2.48 18.38
CA GLN A 42 -14.98 -2.02 19.76
C GLN A 42 -13.80 -2.68 20.49
N ARG A 43 -13.65 -4.00 20.37
CA ARG A 43 -12.55 -4.77 20.98
C ARG A 43 -11.18 -4.34 20.48
N ALA A 44 -11.11 -3.94 19.21
CA ALA A 44 -9.91 -3.40 18.61
C ALA A 44 -9.74 -1.90 18.83
N GLY A 45 -10.66 -1.19 19.49
CA GLY A 45 -10.56 0.27 19.67
C GLY A 45 -10.51 1.04 18.35
N VAL A 46 -11.07 0.49 17.27
CA VAL A 46 -11.14 1.14 15.96
C VAL A 46 -12.52 1.75 15.82
N LEU A 47 -12.59 3.06 15.58
CA LEU A 47 -13.86 3.77 15.38
C LEU A 47 -14.24 3.75 13.90
N PRO A 48 -15.25 2.96 13.48
CA PRO A 48 -15.71 2.96 12.10
C PRO A 48 -16.59 4.17 11.80
N SER A 49 -16.61 4.63 10.55
CA SER A 49 -17.62 5.59 10.10
C SER A 49 -18.99 4.91 9.93
N ALA A 50 -20.06 5.69 9.94
CA ALA A 50 -21.41 5.18 9.66
C ALA A 50 -21.52 4.57 8.25
N SER A 51 -20.78 5.10 7.26
CA SER A 51 -20.73 4.51 5.91
C SER A 51 -20.02 3.16 5.89
N LEU A 52 -18.95 2.99 6.68
CA LEU A 52 -18.24 1.72 6.79
C LEU A 52 -19.12 0.64 7.43
N LEU A 53 -19.87 0.98 8.49
CA LEU A 53 -20.78 0.04 9.15
C LEU A 53 -21.90 -0.48 8.22
N ARG A 54 -22.28 0.31 7.20
CA ARG A 54 -23.25 -0.09 6.17
C ARG A 54 -22.62 -0.85 4.99
N SER A 55 -21.30 -0.97 4.95
CA SER A 55 -20.59 -1.66 3.89
C SER A 55 -20.64 -3.18 4.09
N VAL A 56 -20.40 -3.94 3.03
CA VAL A 56 -20.30 -5.40 3.11
C VAL A 56 -19.18 -5.84 4.07
N ALA A 57 -19.32 -7.02 4.68
CA ALA A 57 -18.37 -7.56 5.67
C ALA A 57 -16.92 -7.55 5.18
N LYS A 58 -16.69 -7.85 3.89
CA LYS A 58 -15.37 -7.75 3.26
C LYS A 58 -14.71 -6.39 3.47
N ARG A 59 -15.43 -5.31 3.20
CA ARG A 59 -14.91 -3.95 3.31
C ARG A 59 -14.65 -3.56 4.77
N GLN A 60 -15.51 -4.01 5.68
CA GLN A 60 -15.34 -3.79 7.11
C GLN A 60 -14.09 -4.50 7.64
N ALA A 61 -13.91 -5.77 7.30
CA ALA A 61 -12.76 -6.57 7.69
C ALA A 61 -11.43 -6.00 7.13
N GLU A 62 -11.41 -5.59 5.85
CA GLU A 62 -10.26 -4.91 5.24
C GLU A 62 -9.83 -3.65 6.00
N TYR A 63 -10.79 -2.78 6.31
CA TYR A 63 -10.51 -1.55 7.05
C TYR A 63 -10.01 -1.85 8.46
N LEU A 64 -10.67 -2.77 9.16
CA LEU A 64 -10.32 -3.16 10.51
C LEU A 64 -8.91 -3.78 10.58
N ALA A 65 -8.62 -4.78 9.73
CA ALA A 65 -7.33 -5.45 9.69
C ALA A 65 -6.19 -4.49 9.37
N GLY A 66 -6.38 -3.59 8.39
CA GLY A 66 -5.39 -2.56 8.07
C GLY A 66 -5.11 -1.61 9.23
N ARG A 67 -6.15 -1.21 9.99
CA ARG A 67 -6.00 -0.34 11.18
C ARG A 67 -5.34 -1.06 12.36
N VAL A 68 -5.61 -2.35 12.54
CA VAL A 68 -4.92 -3.17 13.54
C VAL A 68 -3.43 -3.31 13.22
N CYS A 69 -3.08 -3.54 11.94
CA CYS A 69 -1.70 -3.55 11.49
C CYS A 69 -1.02 -2.20 11.72
N ALA A 70 -1.68 -1.10 11.36
CA ALA A 70 -1.11 0.25 11.51
C ALA A 70 -0.84 0.61 12.98
N ARG A 71 -1.77 0.30 13.89
CA ARG A 71 -1.56 0.48 15.32
C ARG A 71 -0.36 -0.34 15.81
N ALA A 72 -0.29 -1.62 15.44
CA ALA A 72 0.81 -2.48 15.88
C ALA A 72 2.17 -2.02 15.34
N ALA A 73 2.21 -1.49 14.12
CA ALA A 73 3.41 -0.92 13.54
C ALA A 73 3.86 0.33 14.30
N LEU A 74 2.92 1.22 14.68
CA LEU A 74 3.20 2.39 15.54
C LEU A 74 3.67 1.99 16.94
N GLN A 75 3.00 1.02 17.58
CA GLN A 75 3.41 0.48 18.87
C GLN A 75 4.83 -0.10 18.83
N HIS A 76 5.22 -0.75 17.74
CA HIS A 76 6.57 -1.29 17.59
C HIS A 76 7.60 -0.22 17.22
N LEU A 77 7.20 0.83 16.49
CA LEU A 77 8.09 1.93 16.12
C LEU A 77 8.48 2.78 17.33
N ASP A 78 7.53 3.14 18.20
CA ASP A 78 7.78 4.08 19.30
C ASP A 78 6.94 3.86 20.57
N GLY A 79 6.21 2.74 20.67
CA GLY A 79 5.45 2.39 21.87
C GLY A 79 4.08 3.06 21.99
N ARG A 80 3.68 3.94 21.06
CA ARG A 80 2.38 4.63 21.18
C ARG A 80 1.20 3.71 20.86
N ASP A 81 0.13 3.82 21.64
CA ASP A 81 -1.16 3.20 21.32
C ASP A 81 -2.03 4.17 20.51
N TYR A 82 -1.91 4.12 19.18
CA TYR A 82 -2.65 5.00 18.27
C TYR A 82 -3.23 4.23 17.09
N VAL A 83 -4.51 4.47 16.79
CA VAL A 83 -5.17 3.95 15.60
C VAL A 83 -5.34 5.11 14.62
N PRO A 84 -4.74 5.06 13.41
CA PRO A 84 -4.92 6.10 12.41
C PRO A 84 -6.39 6.38 12.09
N GLY A 85 -6.74 7.66 12.11
CA GLY A 85 -8.04 8.12 11.62
C GLY A 85 -8.15 8.02 10.10
N THR A 86 -9.18 8.66 9.54
CA THR A 86 -9.40 8.73 8.09
C THR A 86 -9.75 10.16 7.71
N HIS A 87 -8.99 10.76 6.80
CA HIS A 87 -9.31 12.06 6.19
C HIS A 87 -10.52 11.94 5.26
N GLU A 88 -11.09 13.08 4.83
CA GLU A 88 -12.21 13.10 3.88
C GLU A 88 -11.85 12.48 2.52
N ASP A 89 -10.59 12.60 2.10
CA ASP A 89 -10.04 11.97 0.89
C ASP A 89 -9.75 10.46 1.06
N ARG A 90 -10.03 9.91 2.25
CA ARG A 90 -9.80 8.53 2.69
C ARG A 90 -8.36 8.15 3.02
N SER A 91 -7.41 9.08 2.96
CA SER A 91 -6.04 8.83 3.43
C SER A 91 -6.00 8.61 4.95
N PRO A 92 -5.07 7.78 5.47
CA PRO A 92 -4.91 7.59 6.91
C PRO A 92 -4.38 8.87 7.58
N ILE A 93 -4.92 9.19 8.76
CA ILE A 93 -4.39 10.28 9.59
C ILE A 93 -3.25 9.70 10.44
N TRP A 94 -2.00 10.01 10.08
CA TRP A 94 -0.83 9.60 10.86
C TRP A 94 -0.53 10.58 11.99
N PRO A 95 0.10 10.13 13.09
CA PRO A 95 0.62 11.03 14.11
C PRO A 95 1.67 11.99 13.54
N ALA A 96 1.84 13.14 14.18
CA ALA A 96 2.91 14.08 13.83
C ALA A 96 4.30 13.39 13.87
N GLY A 97 5.13 13.71 12.87
CA GLY A 97 6.47 13.15 12.71
C GLY A 97 6.53 11.70 12.19
N ILE A 98 5.38 11.11 11.84
CA ILE A 98 5.29 9.75 11.31
C ILE A 98 4.70 9.76 9.89
N HIS A 99 5.35 9.03 8.99
CA HIS A 99 4.81 8.67 7.69
C HIS A 99 4.37 7.21 7.72
N GLY A 100 3.39 6.87 6.89
CA GLY A 100 2.99 5.49 6.73
C GLY A 100 2.05 5.24 5.56
N SER A 101 1.87 3.97 5.26
CA SER A 101 0.92 3.50 4.26
C SER A 101 0.22 2.23 4.75
N ILE A 102 -1.02 2.04 4.31
CA ILE A 102 -1.84 0.86 4.59
C ILE A 102 -2.26 0.26 3.26
N THR A 103 -2.15 -1.06 3.15
CA THR A 103 -2.67 -1.84 2.02
C THR A 103 -3.50 -3.01 2.51
N HIS A 104 -4.46 -3.45 1.68
CA HIS A 104 -5.26 -4.64 1.96
C HIS A 104 -5.77 -5.26 0.66
N GLY A 105 -5.84 -6.57 0.61
CA GLY A 105 -6.37 -7.31 -0.52
C GLY A 105 -6.44 -8.80 -0.23
N LYS A 106 -7.43 -9.47 -0.82
CA LYS A 106 -7.54 -10.95 -0.83
C LYS A 106 -7.38 -11.64 0.55
N GLY A 107 -7.86 -11.02 1.63
CA GLY A 107 -7.76 -11.61 2.97
C GLY A 107 -6.40 -11.37 3.63
N TRP A 108 -5.63 -10.39 3.19
CA TRP A 108 -4.38 -9.95 3.80
C TRP A 108 -4.34 -8.42 3.89
N ALA A 109 -3.82 -7.91 5.01
CA ALA A 109 -3.63 -6.48 5.22
C ALA A 109 -2.26 -6.21 5.82
N ALA A 110 -1.70 -5.04 5.50
CA ALA A 110 -0.45 -4.59 6.08
C ALA A 110 -0.40 -3.08 6.23
N ALA A 111 0.47 -2.65 7.13
CA ALA A 111 0.86 -1.27 7.29
C ALA A 111 2.37 -1.16 7.43
N VAL A 112 2.94 -0.11 6.83
CA VAL A 112 4.32 0.31 7.04
C VAL A 112 4.31 1.72 7.63
N VAL A 113 5.17 1.96 8.62
CA VAL A 113 5.37 3.27 9.25
C VAL A 113 6.85 3.56 9.44
N ALA A 114 7.24 4.83 9.41
CA ALA A 114 8.58 5.29 9.75
C ALA A 114 8.52 6.73 10.27
N GLY A 115 9.54 7.13 11.04
CA GLY A 115 9.70 8.51 11.48
C GLY A 115 10.18 9.43 10.35
N GLU A 116 9.89 10.73 10.46
CA GLU A 116 10.29 11.78 9.49
C GLU A 116 11.80 11.87 9.22
N ASN A 117 12.62 11.40 10.16
CA ASN A 117 14.08 11.33 10.00
C ASN A 117 14.55 10.14 9.14
N SER A 118 13.65 9.18 8.84
CA SER A 118 13.95 7.97 8.06
C SER A 118 13.48 8.07 6.61
N CYS A 119 12.35 8.74 6.39
CA CYS A 119 11.79 9.03 5.06
C CYS A 119 10.82 10.21 5.16
N GLN A 120 10.63 10.91 4.06
CA GLN A 120 9.61 11.94 3.85
C GLN A 120 8.29 11.34 3.37
N GLY A 121 8.29 10.17 2.73
CA GLY A 121 7.07 9.55 2.22
C GLY A 121 7.14 8.03 2.15
N LEU A 122 5.99 7.38 2.32
CA LEU A 122 5.82 5.93 2.23
C LEU A 122 4.56 5.58 1.46
N GLY A 123 4.67 4.65 0.52
CA GLY A 123 3.53 4.09 -0.18
C GLY A 123 3.72 2.61 -0.39
N LEU A 124 2.81 1.83 0.21
CA LEU A 124 2.77 0.38 0.19
C LEU A 124 1.50 -0.06 -0.51
N ASP A 125 1.64 -1.02 -1.42
CA ASP A 125 0.54 -1.56 -2.19
C ASP A 125 0.65 -3.07 -2.37
N GLN A 126 -0.49 -3.76 -2.35
CA GLN A 126 -0.56 -5.21 -2.49
C GLN A 126 -1.61 -5.57 -3.52
N GLU A 127 -1.19 -6.30 -4.55
CA GLU A 127 -2.08 -6.79 -5.59
C GLU A 127 -2.03 -8.31 -5.76
N ALA A 128 -3.13 -8.89 -6.21
CA ALA A 128 -3.12 -10.27 -6.67
C ALA A 128 -2.57 -10.29 -8.10
N LEU A 129 -1.74 -11.27 -8.42
CA LEU A 129 -1.30 -11.47 -9.80
C LEU A 129 -2.50 -11.61 -10.73
N LEU A 130 -2.53 -10.77 -11.76
CA LEU A 130 -3.52 -10.84 -12.82
C LEU A 130 -3.23 -12.05 -13.71
N ASP A 131 -4.30 -12.74 -14.12
CA ASP A 131 -4.23 -13.60 -15.30
C ASP A 131 -4.09 -12.75 -16.57
N ASP A 132 -3.53 -13.34 -17.63
CA ASP A 132 -3.25 -12.63 -18.88
C ASP A 132 -4.51 -12.03 -19.53
N ALA A 133 -5.66 -12.71 -19.43
CA ALA A 133 -6.92 -12.23 -19.99
C ALA A 133 -7.44 -10.98 -19.27
N ARG A 134 -7.21 -10.87 -17.97
CA ARG A 134 -7.52 -9.67 -17.18
C ARG A 134 -6.47 -8.58 -17.41
N ALA A 135 -5.21 -8.94 -17.52
CA ALA A 135 -4.15 -7.99 -17.80
C ALA A 135 -4.32 -7.33 -19.18
N GLU A 136 -4.66 -8.07 -20.24
CA GLU A 136 -4.92 -7.50 -21.58
C GLU A 136 -6.07 -6.47 -21.56
N ARG A 137 -7.10 -6.70 -20.73
CA ARG A 137 -8.22 -5.76 -20.58
C ARG A 137 -7.85 -4.48 -19.85
N LEU A 138 -6.89 -4.55 -18.93
CA LEU A 138 -6.51 -3.43 -18.05
C LEU A 138 -5.27 -2.67 -18.54
N MET A 139 -4.43 -3.28 -19.39
CA MET A 139 -3.14 -2.72 -19.76
C MET A 139 -3.25 -1.33 -20.41
N GLY A 140 -4.31 -1.07 -21.18
CA GLY A 140 -4.53 0.23 -21.83
C GLY A 140 -4.91 1.36 -20.88
N GLU A 141 -5.38 1.04 -19.66
CA GLU A 141 -5.69 2.03 -18.61
C GLU A 141 -4.51 2.25 -17.66
N ILE A 142 -3.65 1.24 -17.50
CA ILE A 142 -2.56 1.22 -16.49
C ILE A 142 -1.23 1.65 -17.09
N LEU A 143 -0.92 1.17 -18.30
CA LEU A 143 0.36 1.39 -18.95
C LEU A 143 0.31 2.69 -19.77
N THR A 144 1.38 3.46 -19.68
CA THR A 144 1.67 4.56 -20.61
C THR A 144 2.00 3.99 -22.00
N PRO A 145 1.94 4.82 -23.07
CA PRO A 145 2.38 4.41 -24.40
C PRO A 145 3.82 3.84 -24.41
N ALA A 146 4.75 4.47 -23.69
CA ALA A 146 6.13 4.01 -23.59
C ALA A 146 6.24 2.63 -22.90
N GLU A 147 5.46 2.40 -21.84
CA GLU A 147 5.38 1.08 -21.17
C GLU A 147 4.76 0.00 -22.07
N LEU A 148 3.76 0.36 -22.89
CA LEU A 148 3.16 -0.55 -23.86
C LEU A 148 4.14 -0.97 -24.96
N GLU A 149 4.96 -0.04 -25.46
CA GLU A 149 5.95 -0.30 -26.50
C GLU A 149 7.01 -1.33 -26.07
N ARG A 150 7.38 -1.31 -24.79
CA ARG A 150 8.41 -2.18 -24.20
C ARG A 150 7.85 -3.39 -23.44
N LEU A 151 6.53 -3.62 -23.52
CA LEU A 151 5.83 -4.71 -22.84
C LEU A 151 6.23 -6.09 -23.40
N ASP A 152 6.75 -6.97 -22.54
CA ASP A 152 6.90 -8.40 -22.87
C ASP A 152 5.58 -9.13 -22.64
N ARG A 153 4.86 -9.45 -23.72
CA ARG A 153 3.59 -10.18 -23.69
C ARG A 153 3.70 -11.58 -23.07
N ARG A 154 4.89 -12.18 -22.95
CA ARG A 154 5.08 -13.46 -22.26
C ARG A 154 4.94 -13.37 -20.75
N GLN A 155 5.01 -12.16 -20.20
CA GLN A 155 4.87 -11.87 -18.77
C GLN A 155 3.79 -10.81 -18.53
N LEU A 156 2.72 -10.83 -19.34
CA LEU A 156 1.69 -9.80 -19.36
C LEU A 156 1.04 -9.62 -17.98
N GLY A 157 0.54 -10.71 -17.39
CA GLY A 157 -0.06 -10.70 -16.06
C GLY A 157 0.83 -10.06 -15.00
N LEU A 158 2.10 -10.47 -14.94
CA LEU A 158 3.08 -9.91 -14.01
C LEU A 158 3.36 -8.43 -14.28
N THR A 159 3.67 -8.07 -15.53
CA THR A 159 4.08 -6.71 -15.90
C THR A 159 2.97 -5.70 -15.60
N VAL A 160 1.73 -6.02 -15.97
CA VAL A 160 0.59 -5.12 -15.70
C VAL A 160 0.32 -5.00 -14.20
N THR A 161 0.38 -6.11 -13.45
CA THR A 161 0.20 -6.10 -11.99
C THR A 161 1.28 -5.26 -11.30
N LEU A 162 2.54 -5.45 -11.70
CA LEU A 162 3.69 -4.76 -11.15
C LEU A 162 3.60 -3.25 -11.42
N THR A 163 3.29 -2.86 -12.66
CA THR A 163 3.15 -1.44 -13.02
C THR A 163 2.01 -0.79 -12.25
N PHE A 164 0.86 -1.44 -12.15
CA PHE A 164 -0.26 -0.95 -11.34
C PHE A 164 0.16 -0.71 -9.89
N SER A 165 0.72 -1.75 -9.25
CA SER A 165 1.03 -1.68 -7.82
C SER A 165 2.12 -0.65 -7.52
N LEU A 166 3.16 -0.56 -8.35
CA LEU A 166 4.20 0.46 -8.21
C LEU A 166 3.66 1.88 -8.36
N LYS A 167 2.71 2.12 -9.29
CA LYS A 167 2.07 3.44 -9.46
C LYS A 167 1.13 3.78 -8.30
N GLU A 168 0.41 2.81 -7.74
CA GLU A 168 -0.38 2.99 -6.51
C GLU A 168 0.52 3.29 -5.30
N SER A 169 1.64 2.58 -5.16
CA SER A 169 2.66 2.87 -4.15
C SER A 169 3.25 4.27 -4.32
N LEU A 170 3.55 4.69 -5.55
CA LEU A 170 4.01 6.04 -5.84
C LEU A 170 2.96 7.10 -5.45
N PHE A 171 1.69 6.87 -5.79
CA PHE A 171 0.58 7.74 -5.40
C PHE A 171 0.49 7.89 -3.88
N LYS A 172 0.50 6.77 -3.14
CA LYS A 172 0.45 6.78 -1.67
C LYS A 172 1.65 7.49 -1.04
N THR A 173 2.82 7.40 -1.69
CA THR A 173 4.05 8.09 -1.26
C THR A 173 3.95 9.60 -1.42
N LEU A 174 3.52 10.07 -2.60
CA LEU A 174 3.63 11.48 -2.97
C LEU A 174 2.37 12.30 -2.66
N TYR A 175 1.18 11.69 -2.65
CA TYR A 175 -0.06 12.41 -2.40
C TYR A 175 -0.06 13.17 -1.04
N PRO A 176 0.41 12.60 0.08
CA PRO A 176 0.48 13.34 1.35
C PRO A 176 1.42 14.55 1.30
N LEU A 177 2.44 14.51 0.45
CA LEU A 177 3.47 15.55 0.30
C LEU A 177 3.02 16.69 -0.61
N THR A 178 2.37 16.35 -1.72
CA THR A 178 2.00 17.32 -2.77
C THR A 178 0.55 17.78 -2.66
N ARG A 179 -0.31 16.97 -2.04
CA ARG A 179 -1.79 17.10 -2.05
C ARG A 179 -2.38 17.23 -3.46
N GLN A 180 -1.63 16.79 -4.47
CA GLN A 180 -2.05 16.77 -5.86
C GLN A 180 -2.43 15.35 -6.26
N ARG A 181 -3.64 15.19 -6.78
CA ARG A 181 -4.05 13.92 -7.37
C ARG A 181 -3.38 13.78 -8.73
N PHE A 182 -2.85 12.59 -8.97
CA PHE A 182 -2.31 12.16 -10.25
C PHE A 182 -2.68 10.70 -10.48
N TYR A 183 -2.52 10.25 -11.71
CA TYR A 183 -3.08 9.00 -12.22
C TYR A 183 -2.03 8.20 -12.99
N PHE A 184 -2.40 7.05 -13.53
CA PHE A 184 -1.45 6.11 -14.13
C PHE A 184 -0.65 6.70 -15.30
N GLU A 185 -1.23 7.58 -16.09
CA GLU A 185 -0.58 8.28 -17.21
C GLU A 185 0.46 9.32 -16.76
N HIS A 186 0.46 9.69 -15.49
CA HIS A 186 1.35 10.70 -14.91
C HIS A 186 2.64 10.11 -14.32
N ALA A 187 2.82 8.80 -14.42
CA ALA A 187 4.02 8.11 -13.98
C ALA A 187 4.36 6.97 -14.93
N GLU A 188 5.65 6.67 -15.04
CA GLU A 188 6.19 5.60 -15.88
C GLU A 188 7.10 4.73 -15.02
N VAL A 189 6.91 3.42 -15.03
CA VAL A 189 7.95 2.47 -14.61
C VAL A 189 8.95 2.42 -15.76
N LEU A 190 10.24 2.69 -15.51
CA LEU A 190 11.30 2.69 -16.52
C LEU A 190 11.87 1.29 -16.73
N ASP A 191 12.21 0.64 -15.61
CA ASP A 191 12.71 -0.73 -15.56
C ASP A 191 12.40 -1.37 -14.21
N TRP A 192 12.51 -2.69 -14.19
CA TRP A 192 12.48 -3.51 -13.00
C TRP A 192 13.35 -4.75 -13.19
N SER A 193 13.78 -5.36 -12.09
CA SER A 193 14.68 -6.51 -12.11
C SER A 193 14.13 -7.69 -11.31
N ALA A 194 14.69 -8.88 -11.55
CA ALA A 194 14.28 -10.10 -10.85
C ALA A 194 14.61 -10.06 -9.35
N GLU A 195 15.51 -9.17 -8.93
CA GLU A 195 15.85 -8.90 -7.53
C GLU A 195 14.79 -8.08 -6.80
N GLY A 196 13.68 -7.73 -7.46
CA GLY A 196 12.56 -7.01 -6.83
C GLY A 196 12.80 -5.51 -6.74
N LEU A 197 13.58 -4.93 -7.65
CA LEU A 197 13.85 -3.48 -7.69
C LEU A 197 13.21 -2.87 -8.93
N ALA A 198 12.79 -1.61 -8.84
CA ALA A 198 12.21 -0.88 -9.95
C ALA A 198 12.61 0.60 -9.93
N ARG A 199 12.59 1.23 -11.10
CA ARG A 199 12.71 2.69 -11.24
C ARG A 199 11.43 3.25 -11.84
N LEU A 200 10.96 4.36 -11.27
CA LEU A 200 9.81 5.10 -11.74
C LEU A 200 10.21 6.51 -12.11
N ARG A 201 9.45 7.15 -13.00
CA ARG A 201 9.60 8.55 -13.38
C ARG A 201 8.25 9.26 -13.34
N LEU A 202 8.23 10.47 -12.82
CA LEU A 202 7.08 11.36 -12.96
C LEU A 202 6.99 11.95 -14.36
N LEU A 203 5.80 11.93 -14.94
CA LEU A 203 5.49 12.51 -16.25
C LEU A 203 4.73 13.84 -16.14
N THR A 204 4.62 14.39 -14.92
CA THR A 204 3.93 15.66 -14.64
C THR A 204 4.55 16.36 -13.44
N ASP A 205 4.34 17.68 -13.34
CA ASP A 205 4.71 18.47 -12.17
C ASP A 205 3.65 18.35 -11.08
N LEU A 206 4.05 17.90 -9.89
CA LEU A 206 3.18 17.80 -8.72
C LEU A 206 3.45 18.91 -7.69
N SER A 207 4.69 19.38 -7.61
CA SER A 207 5.13 20.45 -6.70
C SER A 207 6.52 20.96 -7.11
N PRO A 208 7.04 22.06 -6.53
CA PRO A 208 8.41 22.51 -6.80
C PRO A 208 9.48 21.44 -6.52
N GLN A 209 9.25 20.54 -5.56
CA GLN A 209 10.15 19.43 -5.22
C GLN A 209 9.95 18.20 -6.10
N TRP A 210 8.74 17.99 -6.63
CA TRP A 210 8.34 16.82 -7.40
C TRP A 210 7.90 17.25 -8.80
N GLN A 211 8.88 17.40 -9.69
CA GLN A 211 8.71 17.87 -11.06
C GLN A 211 8.70 16.70 -12.05
N GLN A 212 8.19 16.95 -13.26
CA GLN A 212 8.31 16.05 -14.38
C GLN A 212 9.78 15.65 -14.59
N GLY A 213 10.01 14.36 -14.83
CA GLY A 213 11.34 13.79 -15.00
C GLY A 213 12.01 13.33 -13.70
N ALA A 214 11.46 13.68 -12.52
CA ALA A 214 11.95 13.15 -11.26
C ALA A 214 11.87 11.61 -11.25
N GLU A 215 12.98 10.96 -10.89
CA GLU A 215 13.07 9.50 -10.79
C GLU A 215 13.06 9.04 -9.34
N LEU A 216 12.35 7.94 -9.09
CA LEU A 216 12.20 7.32 -7.78
C LEU A 216 12.53 5.83 -7.85
N GLN A 217 13.05 5.30 -6.74
CA GLN A 217 13.25 3.86 -6.59
C GLN A 217 12.01 3.23 -5.94
N GLY A 218 11.60 2.10 -6.50
CA GLY A 218 10.63 1.20 -5.90
C GLY A 218 11.27 -0.15 -5.63
N GLN A 219 10.64 -0.92 -4.75
CA GLN A 219 10.95 -2.32 -4.56
C GLN A 219 9.68 -3.13 -4.46
N PHE A 220 9.76 -4.41 -4.79
CA PHE A 220 8.64 -5.32 -4.75
C PHE A 220 9.09 -6.75 -4.44
N CYS A 221 8.15 -7.56 -3.97
CA CYS A 221 8.33 -9.00 -3.86
C CYS A 221 7.07 -9.73 -4.32
N LEU A 222 7.24 -10.97 -4.76
CA LEU A 222 6.15 -11.89 -5.12
C LEU A 222 6.09 -13.00 -4.07
N GLN A 223 4.95 -13.16 -3.42
CA GLN A 223 4.74 -14.20 -2.42
C GLN A 223 3.33 -14.77 -2.55
N ASP A 224 3.22 -16.09 -2.69
CA ASP A 224 1.94 -16.82 -2.74
C ASP A 224 0.93 -16.28 -3.77
N GLY A 225 1.41 -15.78 -4.92
CA GLY A 225 0.58 -15.19 -5.97
C GLY A 225 0.15 -13.74 -5.71
N HIS A 226 0.72 -13.10 -4.69
CA HIS A 226 0.55 -11.69 -4.37
C HIS A 226 1.83 -10.92 -4.65
N LEU A 227 1.68 -9.73 -5.25
CA LEU A 227 2.74 -8.75 -5.40
C LEU A 227 2.59 -7.71 -4.29
N LEU A 228 3.64 -7.46 -3.54
CA LEU A 228 3.74 -6.34 -2.61
C LEU A 228 4.77 -5.37 -3.15
N SER A 229 4.44 -4.09 -3.25
CA SER A 229 5.35 -3.04 -3.68
C SER A 229 5.46 -1.93 -2.64
N LEU A 230 6.62 -1.27 -2.62
CA LEU A 230 6.93 -0.15 -1.75
C LEU A 230 7.70 0.91 -2.55
N VAL A 231 7.25 2.15 -2.43
CA VAL A 231 7.99 3.35 -2.81
C VAL A 231 8.20 4.19 -1.54
N SER A 232 9.40 4.76 -1.40
CA SER A 232 9.78 5.61 -0.27
C SER A 232 10.70 6.72 -0.72
N VAL A 233 10.58 7.90 -0.11
CA VAL A 233 11.36 9.12 -0.42
C VAL A 233 11.83 9.79 0.84
#